data_AF-A0A930MZA2-F1
#
_entry.id   AF-A0A930MZA2-F1
#
_cell.length_a   1.000
_cell.length_b   1.000
_cell.length_c   1.000
_cell.angle_alpha   90.00
_cell.angle_beta   90.00
_cell.angle_gamma   90.00
#
_symmetry.space_group_name_H-M   'P 1'
#
loop_
_entity.id
_entity.type
_entity.pdbx_description
1 polymer ?
#
loop_
_entity_poly.entity_id
_entity_poly.type
_entity_poly.pdbx_seq_one_letter_code
_entity_poly.pdbx_strand_id
1 'polypeptide(L)'
;MSVFPEIINNVPLRDYGIPGLEVRVDHTSTGTIYFVHAKEEIAFPEHAHAAQFTAVVSGKCVLTMNGETKTYQQGDTYYIPAGVTHQITLSAGYAEIDYVDDPND
;
A
#
# COMPACT_ATOMS: atom_id res chain seq x y z
N MET A 1 13.57 -13.82 1.65
CA MET A 1 14.44 -12.73 1.14
C MET A 1 13.68 -11.42 1.34
N SER A 2 14.36 -10.33 1.67
CA SER A 2 13.71 -9.01 1.80
C SER A 2 13.21 -8.56 0.44
N VAL A 3 11.95 -8.12 0.33
CA VAL A 3 11.39 -7.61 -0.93
C VAL A 3 12.01 -6.26 -1.29
N PHE A 4 12.25 -5.42 -0.28
CA PHE A 4 12.89 -4.12 -0.45
C PHE A 4 14.40 -4.17 -0.15
N PRO A 5 15.22 -3.37 -0.85
CA PRO A 5 16.64 -3.22 -0.56
C PRO A 5 16.86 -2.52 0.79
N GLU A 6 18.06 -2.69 1.37
CA GLU A 6 18.41 -2.19 2.70
C GLU A 6 18.19 -0.68 2.88
N ILE A 7 18.31 0.12 1.81
CA ILE A 7 18.06 1.57 1.87
C ILE A 7 16.65 1.90 2.37
N ILE A 8 15.66 1.03 2.10
CA ILE A 8 14.28 1.22 2.56
C ILE A 8 14.15 0.94 4.06
N ASN A 9 15.06 0.17 4.66
CA ASN A 9 15.04 -0.07 6.11
C ASN A 9 15.33 1.18 6.95
N ASN A 10 15.90 2.22 6.34
CA ASN A 10 16.14 3.50 6.98
C ASN A 10 14.88 4.38 7.04
N VAL A 11 13.85 4.07 6.24
CA VAL A 11 12.56 4.76 6.29
C VAL A 11 11.82 4.38 7.58
N PRO A 12 11.26 5.34 8.35
CA PRO A 12 10.54 5.05 9.57
C PRO A 12 9.46 3.97 9.41
N LEU A 13 9.36 3.06 10.37
CA LEU A 13 8.29 2.06 10.43
C LEU A 13 7.04 2.69 11.06
N ARG A 14 5.87 2.50 10.44
CA ARG A 14 4.56 2.85 11.00
C ARG A 14 3.85 1.58 11.43
N ASP A 15 3.51 1.50 12.71
CA ASP A 15 2.76 0.37 13.26
C ASP A 15 1.25 0.66 13.18
N TYR A 16 0.54 -0.15 12.39
CA TYR A 16 -0.91 -0.11 12.27
C TYR A 16 -1.62 -1.08 13.23
N GLY A 17 -0.89 -1.82 14.06
CA GLY A 17 -1.44 -2.84 14.96
C GLY A 17 -1.97 -4.08 14.24
N ILE A 18 -1.56 -4.30 12.98
CA ILE A 18 -2.01 -5.40 12.14
C ILE A 18 -0.88 -6.45 12.07
N PRO A 19 -1.05 -7.65 12.66
CA PRO A 19 -0.06 -8.71 12.58
C PRO A 19 0.26 -9.07 11.13
N GLY A 20 1.55 -9.26 10.82
CA GLY A 20 2.00 -9.63 9.47
C GLY A 20 2.11 -8.46 8.48
N LEU A 21 1.67 -7.26 8.84
CA LEU A 21 1.81 -6.06 8.01
C LEU A 21 3.03 -5.25 8.44
N GLU A 22 3.92 -4.96 7.50
CA GLU A 22 5.02 -4.00 7.66
C GLU A 22 4.80 -2.81 6.74
N VAL A 23 4.72 -1.62 7.31
CA VAL A 23 4.59 -0.37 6.54
C VAL A 23 5.72 0.57 6.94
N ARG A 24 6.49 1.01 5.96
CA ARG A 24 7.44 2.11 6.14
C ARG A 24 6.95 3.33 5.41
N VAL A 25 7.08 4.49 6.03
CA VAL A 25 6.50 5.75 5.54
C VAL A 25 7.51 6.89 5.62
N ASP A 26 7.53 7.72 4.59
CA ASP A 26 8.23 9.01 4.61
C ASP A 26 7.35 10.09 3.99
N HIS A 27 7.58 11.33 4.41
CA HIS A 27 6.80 12.48 3.95
C HIS A 27 7.67 13.40 3.10
N THR A 28 7.10 13.82 1.97
CA THR A 28 7.65 14.86 1.11
C THR A 28 6.91 16.18 1.37
N SER A 29 7.31 17.26 0.70
CA SER A 29 6.58 18.53 0.79
C SER A 29 5.18 18.50 0.18
N THR A 30 4.87 17.48 -0.64
CA THR A 30 3.63 17.41 -1.43
C THR A 30 2.81 16.15 -1.19
N GLY A 31 3.36 15.15 -0.53
CA GLY A 31 2.71 13.85 -0.39
C GLY A 31 3.50 12.89 0.48
N THR A 32 2.97 11.68 0.63
CA THR A 32 3.51 10.65 1.51
C THR A 32 3.84 9.40 0.69
N ILE A 33 5.00 8.82 0.93
CA ILE A 33 5.46 7.60 0.25
C ILE A 33 5.37 6.44 1.23
N TYR A 34 4.76 5.34 0.78
CA TYR A 34 4.66 4.10 1.54
C TYR A 34 5.43 2.96 0.89
N PHE A 35 6.04 2.13 1.72
CA PHE A 35 6.57 0.82 1.36
C PHE A 35 5.85 -0.22 2.21
N VAL A 36 4.95 -0.96 1.57
CA VAL A 36 4.07 -1.92 2.24
C VAL A 36 4.55 -3.33 1.94
N HIS A 37 4.58 -4.18 2.96
CA HIS A 37 4.88 -5.61 2.83
C HIS A 37 3.98 -6.43 3.76
N ALA A 38 3.19 -7.33 3.16
CA ALA A 38 2.33 -8.26 3.89
C ALA A 38 2.98 -9.64 3.92
N LYS A 39 3.41 -10.09 5.11
CA LYS A 39 3.97 -11.43 5.34
C LYS A 39 2.90 -12.52 5.34
N GLU A 40 1.66 -12.14 5.63
CA GLU A 40 0.48 -12.98 5.71
C GLU A 40 -0.64 -12.38 4.85
N GLU A 41 -1.75 -13.08 4.68
CA GLU A 41 -2.92 -12.48 4.02
C GLU A 41 -3.53 -11.43 4.95
N ILE A 42 -3.68 -10.20 4.45
CA ILE A 42 -4.21 -9.06 5.21
C ILE A 42 -5.42 -8.51 4.48
N ALA A 43 -6.60 -8.59 5.11
CA ALA A 43 -7.76 -7.82 4.72
C ALA A 43 -7.68 -6.45 5.38
N PHE A 44 -7.17 -5.45 4.65
CA PHE A 44 -7.09 -4.10 5.18
C PHE A 44 -8.50 -3.48 5.21
N PRO A 45 -8.90 -2.83 6.31
CA PRO A 45 -10.25 -2.29 6.46
C PRO A 45 -10.62 -1.30 5.35
N GLU A 46 -11.92 -1.15 5.12
CA GLU A 46 -12.44 -0.12 4.22
C GLU A 46 -12.11 1.29 4.73
N HIS A 47 -11.59 2.14 3.85
CA HIS A 47 -11.18 3.50 4.18
C HIS A 47 -11.16 4.41 2.94
N ALA A 48 -10.85 5.69 3.15
CA ALA A 48 -10.69 6.70 2.10
C ALA A 48 -9.67 7.76 2.56
N HIS A 49 -8.91 8.30 1.61
CA HIS A 49 -7.87 9.30 1.81
C HIS A 49 -7.70 10.16 0.55
N ALA A 50 -6.63 10.95 0.46
CA ALA A 50 -6.23 11.66 -0.74
C ALA A 50 -5.94 10.71 -1.92
N ALA A 51 -5.67 11.25 -3.10
CA ALA A 51 -5.38 10.43 -4.26
C ALA A 51 -4.13 9.57 -4.03
N GLN A 52 -4.17 8.31 -4.48
CA GLN A 52 -3.05 7.38 -4.35
C GLN A 52 -2.67 6.79 -5.70
N PHE A 53 -1.38 6.77 -6.00
CA PHE A 53 -0.80 5.96 -7.06
C PHE A 53 0.02 4.84 -6.45
N THR A 54 -0.14 3.63 -6.98
CA THR A 54 0.53 2.42 -6.47
C THR A 54 1.25 1.68 -7.59
N ALA A 55 2.44 1.17 -7.29
CA ALA A 55 3.15 0.17 -8.08
C ALA A 55 3.32 -1.13 -7.30
N VAL A 56 2.85 -2.25 -7.87
CA VAL A 56 2.96 -3.57 -7.24
C VAL A 56 4.34 -4.16 -7.48
N VAL A 57 5.10 -4.39 -6.41
CA VAL A 57 6.48 -4.89 -6.46
C VAL A 57 6.54 -6.41 -6.46
N SER A 58 5.66 -7.07 -5.70
CA SER A 58 5.63 -8.53 -5.56
C SER A 58 4.24 -9.02 -5.15
N GLY A 59 3.90 -10.24 -5.53
CA GLY A 59 2.64 -10.88 -5.15
C GLY A 59 1.43 -10.32 -5.89
N LYS A 60 0.27 -10.37 -5.23
CA LYS A 60 -1.00 -9.82 -5.74
C LYS A 60 -1.87 -9.25 -4.62
N CYS A 61 -2.73 -8.30 -4.98
CA CYS A 61 -3.78 -7.78 -4.12
C CYS A 61 -5.14 -7.82 -4.83
N VAL A 62 -6.21 -7.73 -4.05
CA VAL A 62 -7.58 -7.59 -4.54
C VAL A 62 -8.11 -6.27 -4.00
N LEU A 63 -8.37 -5.32 -4.88
CA LEU A 63 -8.90 -4.00 -4.56
C LEU A 63 -10.37 -3.92 -4.96
N THR A 64 -11.22 -3.50 -4.03
CA THR A 64 -12.62 -3.17 -4.30
C THR A 64 -12.84 -1.68 -4.11
N MET A 65 -13.35 -1.00 -5.14
CA MET A 65 -13.75 0.41 -5.09
C MET A 65 -14.85 0.68 -6.10
N ASN A 66 -15.77 1.61 -5.81
CA ASN A 66 -16.91 1.95 -6.68
C ASN A 66 -17.77 0.74 -7.13
N GLY A 67 -17.89 -0.29 -6.27
CA GLY A 67 -18.63 -1.51 -6.58
C GLY A 67 -17.94 -2.45 -7.58
N GLU A 68 -16.71 -2.14 -8.01
CA GLU A 68 -15.89 -3.03 -8.83
C GLU A 68 -14.76 -3.64 -7.99
N THR A 69 -14.51 -4.93 -8.19
CA THR A 69 -13.37 -5.64 -7.62
C THR A 69 -12.38 -5.99 -8.73
N LYS A 70 -11.11 -5.62 -8.55
CA LYS A 70 -10.01 -5.92 -9.48
C LYS A 70 -8.84 -6.55 -8.73
N THR A 71 -8.12 -7.42 -9.42
CA THR A 71 -6.87 -8.00 -8.92
C THR A 71 -5.71 -7.32 -9.62
N TYR A 72 -4.72 -6.90 -8.85
CA TYR A 72 -3.45 -6.40 -9.34
C TYR A 72 -2.33 -7.34 -8.90
N GLN A 73 -1.31 -7.47 -9.72
CA GLN A 73 -0.17 -8.36 -9.49
C GLN A 73 1.14 -7.65 -9.79
N GLN A 74 2.26 -8.30 -9.48
CA GLN A 74 3.60 -7.80 -9.75
C GLN A 74 3.74 -7.18 -11.16
N GLY A 75 4.22 -5.93 -11.19
CA GLY A 75 4.39 -5.14 -12.41
C GLY A 75 3.20 -4.27 -12.79
N ASP A 76 2.03 -4.48 -12.18
CA ASP A 76 0.88 -3.61 -12.36
C ASP A 76 1.04 -2.29 -11.60
N THR A 77 0.31 -1.29 -12.07
CA THR A 77 0.10 -0.05 -11.35
C THR A 77 -1.40 0.22 -11.25
N TYR A 78 -1.82 0.91 -10.21
CA TYR A 78 -3.20 1.34 -10.07
C TYR A 78 -3.31 2.70 -9.42
N TYR A 79 -4.48 3.32 -9.57
CA TYR A 79 -4.77 4.64 -9.06
C TYR A 79 -6.10 4.62 -8.30
N ILE A 80 -6.09 5.16 -7.08
CA ILE A 80 -7.27 5.35 -6.25
C ILE A 80 -7.56 6.86 -6.22
N PRO A 81 -8.71 7.31 -6.77
CA PRO A 81 -9.06 8.73 -6.73
C PRO A 81 -9.32 9.22 -5.30
N ALA A 82 -9.04 10.50 -5.05
CA ALA A 82 -9.27 11.12 -3.74
C ALA A 82 -10.72 10.94 -3.27
N GLY A 83 -10.88 10.58 -1.99
CA GLY A 83 -12.19 10.40 -1.34
C GLY A 83 -12.97 9.17 -1.78
N VAL A 84 -12.42 8.31 -2.66
CA VAL A 84 -13.06 7.05 -3.03
C VAL A 84 -12.84 6.02 -1.94
N THR A 85 -13.95 5.59 -1.33
CA THR A 85 -13.95 4.47 -0.39
C THR A 85 -13.50 3.19 -1.09
N HIS A 86 -12.54 2.51 -0.48
CA HIS A 86 -12.00 1.27 -1.01
C HIS A 86 -11.60 0.30 0.10
N GLN A 87 -11.58 -0.98 -0.24
CA GLN A 87 -11.11 -2.08 0.61
C GLN A 87 -10.08 -2.89 -0.19
N ILE A 88 -8.98 -3.24 0.45
CA ILE A 88 -7.89 -3.99 -0.20
C ILE A 88 -7.53 -5.23 0.61
N THR A 89 -7.40 -6.36 -0.08
CA THR A 89 -6.86 -7.60 0.48
C THR A 89 -5.50 -7.89 -0.12
N LEU A 90 -4.46 -7.89 0.71
CA LEU A 90 -3.07 -8.17 0.36
C LEU A 90 -2.82 -9.67 0.53
N SER A 91 -2.36 -10.37 -0.50
CA SER A 91 -1.98 -11.79 -0.35
C SER A 91 -0.69 -11.92 0.47
N ALA A 92 -0.48 -13.08 1.10
CA ALA A 92 0.81 -13.36 1.74
C ALA A 92 1.99 -13.22 0.75
N GLY A 93 3.03 -12.49 1.17
CA GLY A 93 4.19 -12.15 0.35
C GLY A 93 3.99 -10.95 -0.59
N TYR A 94 2.88 -10.23 -0.45
CA TYR A 94 2.60 -9.01 -1.22
C TYR A 94 3.49 -7.85 -0.81
N ALA A 95 3.92 -7.04 -1.78
CA ALA A 95 4.55 -5.76 -1.51
C ALA A 95 4.24 -4.72 -2.60
N GLU A 96 4.12 -3.46 -2.18
CA GLU A 96 3.84 -2.32 -3.04
C GLU A 96 4.58 -1.06 -2.60
N ILE A 97 4.65 -0.09 -3.52
CA ILE A 97 5.10 1.26 -3.25
C ILE A 97 3.97 2.21 -3.63
N ASP A 98 3.60 3.09 -2.71
CA ASP A 98 2.53 4.05 -2.91
C ASP A 98 3.05 5.48 -2.81
N TYR A 99 2.43 6.38 -3.57
CA TYR A 99 2.48 7.81 -3.33
C TYR A 99 1.05 8.32 -3.10
N VAL A 100 0.81 8.91 -1.93
CA VAL A 100 -0.45 9.55 -1.55
C VAL A 100 -0.27 11.07 -1.64
N ASP A 101 -1.20 11.75 -2.31
CA ASP A 101 -1.21 13.20 -2.54
C ASP A 101 -1.67 14.00 -1.30
N ASP A 102 -1.09 13.66 -0.14
CA ASP A 102 -1.23 14.38 1.12
C ASP A 102 0.06 14.25 1.94
N PRO A 103 0.77 15.35 2.25
CA PRO A 103 1.99 15.29 3.04
C PRO A 103 1.76 14.96 4.53
N ASN A 104 0.50 14.86 5.00
CA ASN A 104 0.16 14.59 6.41
C ASN A 104 -0.62 13.28 6.63
N ASP A 105 -0.68 12.41 5.63
CA ASP A 105 -1.39 11.12 5.69
C ASP A 105 -0.83 10.13 6.75
#